data_AF-A0A8H5A519-F1
#
_entry.id   AF-A0A8H5A519-F1
#
_cell.length_a   1.000
_cell.length_b   1.000
_cell.length_c   1.000
_cell.angle_alpha   90.00
_cell.angle_beta   90.00
_cell.angle_gamma   90.00
#
_symmetry.space_group_name_H-M   'P 1'
#
loop_
_entity.id
_entity.type
_entity.pdbx_description
1 polymer ?
#
loop_
_entity_poly.entity_id
_entity_poly.type
_entity_poly.pdbx_seq_one_letter_code
_entity_poly.pdbx_strand_id
1 'polypeptide(L)'
;MYEGYICTCTEVQCDYCTRRARKMYDHMPVHGRKASEHTNAMPLWRACKLQTYFTAKGLIDYFLVEEDPSLPLTGGALAGSGLAMASTSQEEGKLFEDLKADIIQASRDLDKEAEIVQDVEASRADRVPWLVHTGFPTHLQGLRDTEIMSSYALPRSGDDDGDGGGDGGDDDDGEEEGGAVDTDVDLGRILAAVESTLRDAYKLCSDKSPDRKMTQQRAKRLSNFRSDDSHMSSAKASKFRSFKNESSLTSYFRITKQLLAYYYRVVYREDGHFTRGDESHVVPQDIIETTPLQRQAIEDVI
;
A
#
# COMPACT_ATOMS: atom_id res chain seq x y z
N MET A 1 11.24 -42.46 -2.55
CA MET A 1 10.54 -43.20 -3.62
C MET A 1 9.37 -43.96 -3.01
N TYR A 2 8.23 -44.03 -3.68
CA TYR A 2 6.99 -44.57 -3.11
C TYR A 2 6.45 -45.73 -3.93
N GLU A 3 5.97 -46.79 -3.28
CA GLU A 3 5.24 -47.86 -3.98
C GLU A 3 3.84 -47.36 -4.38
N GLY A 4 3.42 -47.70 -5.60
CA GLY A 4 2.10 -47.36 -6.13
C GLY A 4 1.73 -48.18 -7.36
N TYR A 5 0.68 -47.74 -8.04
CA TYR A 5 0.05 -48.45 -9.16
C TYR A 5 -0.17 -47.49 -10.32
N ILE A 6 0.07 -47.96 -11.55
CA ILE A 6 -0.28 -47.25 -12.79
C ILE A 6 -1.36 -48.03 -13.54
N CYS A 7 -2.28 -47.30 -14.17
CA CYS A 7 -3.28 -47.87 -15.07
C CYS A 7 -2.63 -48.41 -16.35
N THR A 8 -3.00 -49.62 -16.77
CA THR A 8 -2.47 -50.28 -17.99
C THR A 8 -3.50 -50.33 -19.12
N CYS A 9 -4.61 -49.60 -19.00
CA CYS A 9 -5.66 -49.58 -20.02
C CYS A 9 -5.13 -48.89 -21.29
N THR A 10 -4.97 -49.68 -22.35
CA THR A 10 -4.40 -49.26 -23.64
C THR A 10 -5.37 -48.46 -24.51
N GLU A 11 -6.65 -48.41 -24.14
CA GLU A 11 -7.71 -47.80 -24.94
C GLU A 11 -7.59 -46.26 -25.05
N VAL A 12 -6.82 -45.60 -24.17
CA VAL A 12 -6.75 -44.12 -24.12
C VAL A 12 -5.35 -43.53 -23.81
N GLN A 13 -4.25 -44.30 -23.88
CA GLN A 13 -2.92 -43.84 -23.36
C GLN A 13 -3.03 -43.25 -21.95
N CYS A 14 -3.59 -44.02 -21.01
CA CYS A 14 -3.78 -43.57 -19.64
C CYS A 14 -2.48 -43.61 -18.85
N ASP A 15 -2.03 -42.45 -18.36
CA ASP A 15 -0.84 -42.27 -17.52
C ASP A 15 -1.17 -42.14 -16.03
N TYR A 16 -2.43 -42.38 -15.65
CA TYR A 16 -2.90 -42.22 -14.28
C TYR A 16 -2.20 -43.18 -13.32
N CYS A 17 -1.58 -42.62 -12.28
CA CYS A 17 -0.95 -43.38 -11.21
C CYS A 17 -1.39 -42.93 -9.81
N THR A 18 -1.40 -43.87 -8.87
CA THR A 18 -1.86 -43.63 -7.50
C THR A 18 -1.21 -44.59 -6.52
N ARG A 19 -1.06 -44.15 -5.27
CA ARG A 19 -0.63 -45.01 -4.15
C ARG A 19 -1.78 -45.65 -3.38
N ARG A 20 -3.01 -45.18 -3.59
CA ARG A 20 -4.16 -45.58 -2.78
C ARG A 20 -5.05 -46.52 -3.58
N ALA A 21 -5.25 -47.74 -3.07
CA ALA A 21 -6.12 -48.75 -3.67
C ALA A 21 -7.54 -48.20 -3.94
N ARG A 22 -8.11 -47.42 -3.02
CA ARG A 22 -9.44 -46.81 -3.20
C ARG A 22 -9.55 -45.96 -4.47
N LYS A 23 -8.52 -45.16 -4.78
CA LYS A 23 -8.48 -44.32 -5.98
C LYS A 23 -8.37 -45.14 -7.28
N MET A 24 -7.90 -46.40 -7.19
CA MET A 24 -7.91 -47.30 -8.35
C MET A 24 -9.35 -47.63 -8.74
N TYR A 25 -10.21 -47.95 -7.77
CA TYR A 25 -11.64 -48.22 -8.00
C TYR A 25 -12.35 -47.01 -8.60
N ASP A 26 -12.06 -45.82 -8.07
CA ASP A 26 -12.69 -44.56 -8.51
C ASP A 26 -12.28 -44.15 -9.94
N HIS A 27 -11.11 -44.61 -10.42
CA HIS A 27 -10.60 -44.28 -11.75
C HIS A 27 -11.13 -45.22 -12.87
N MET A 28 -11.43 -46.49 -12.58
CA MET A 28 -11.85 -47.47 -13.60
C MET A 28 -13.08 -47.09 -14.44
N PRO A 29 -14.09 -46.35 -13.91
CA PRO A 29 -15.20 -45.87 -14.72
C PRO A 29 -14.80 -44.99 -15.90
N VAL A 30 -13.63 -44.32 -15.85
CA VAL A 30 -13.10 -43.52 -16.97
C VAL A 30 -12.85 -44.37 -18.21
N HIS A 31 -12.52 -45.64 -18.02
CA HIS A 31 -12.31 -46.62 -19.11
C HIS A 31 -13.55 -47.49 -19.37
N GLY A 32 -14.70 -47.17 -18.76
CA GLY A 32 -15.92 -47.98 -18.87
C GLY A 32 -15.82 -49.37 -18.24
N ARG A 33 -14.81 -49.62 -17.40
CA ARG A 33 -14.50 -50.92 -16.79
C ARG A 33 -14.79 -50.92 -15.30
N LYS A 34 -15.05 -52.10 -14.73
CA LYS A 34 -15.16 -52.28 -13.28
C LYS A 34 -13.85 -52.79 -12.71
N ALA A 35 -13.45 -52.29 -11.54
CA ALA A 35 -12.25 -52.75 -10.85
C ALA A 35 -12.24 -54.26 -10.54
N SER A 36 -13.42 -54.89 -10.45
CA SER A 36 -13.59 -56.34 -10.30
C SER A 36 -13.10 -57.15 -11.50
N GLU A 37 -12.87 -56.52 -12.65
CA GLU A 37 -12.34 -57.16 -13.86
C GLU A 37 -10.80 -57.32 -13.81
N HIS A 38 -10.14 -56.73 -12.81
CA HIS A 38 -8.71 -56.94 -12.59
C HIS A 38 -8.46 -58.40 -12.17
N THR A 39 -7.82 -59.16 -13.06
CA THR A 39 -7.39 -60.54 -12.79
C THR A 39 -5.92 -60.71 -13.16
N ASN A 40 -5.27 -61.76 -12.65
CA ASN A 40 -3.88 -62.07 -13.03
C ASN A 40 -3.70 -62.28 -14.55
N ALA A 41 -4.77 -62.70 -15.25
CA ALA A 41 -4.77 -62.87 -16.70
C ALA A 41 -5.02 -61.57 -17.48
N MET A 42 -5.70 -60.60 -16.86
CA MET A 42 -5.99 -59.28 -17.44
C MET A 42 -5.72 -58.18 -16.40
N PRO A 43 -4.45 -57.83 -16.15
CA PRO A 43 -4.11 -56.84 -15.15
C PRO A 43 -4.42 -55.43 -15.66
N LEU A 44 -5.46 -54.80 -15.09
CA LEU A 44 -5.82 -53.39 -15.32
C LEU A 44 -4.88 -52.38 -14.64
N TRP A 45 -4.02 -52.88 -13.74
CA TRP A 45 -3.09 -52.08 -12.95
C TRP A 45 -1.75 -52.80 -12.85
N ARG A 46 -0.67 -52.02 -12.90
CA ARG A 46 0.71 -52.49 -12.71
C ARG A 46 1.32 -51.83 -11.49
N ALA A 47 1.91 -52.62 -10.59
CA ALA A 47 2.69 -52.09 -9.48
C ALA A 47 3.95 -51.40 -10.01
N CYS A 48 4.28 -50.24 -9.47
CA CYS A 48 5.39 -49.41 -9.93
C CYS A 48 5.95 -48.54 -8.81
N LYS A 49 7.15 -47.98 -9.04
CA LYS A 49 7.75 -47.00 -8.16
C LYS A 49 7.43 -45.60 -8.65
N LEU A 50 6.90 -44.79 -7.75
CA LEU A 50 6.43 -43.43 -7.98
C LEU A 50 7.26 -42.42 -7.21
N GLN A 51 7.41 -41.23 -7.78
CA GLN A 51 8.00 -40.06 -7.12
C GLN A 51 7.02 -38.88 -7.20
N THR A 52 7.22 -37.88 -6.34
CA THR A 52 6.44 -36.64 -6.30
C THR A 52 7.39 -35.47 -6.09
N TYR A 53 7.03 -34.31 -6.63
CA TYR A 53 7.72 -33.03 -6.40
C TYR A 53 7.18 -32.27 -5.17
N PHE A 54 5.98 -32.60 -4.68
CA PHE A 54 5.29 -31.82 -3.65
C PHE A 54 5.28 -32.51 -2.27
N THR A 55 5.54 -31.71 -1.22
CA THR A 55 5.49 -32.11 0.20
C THR A 55 4.15 -31.78 0.89
N ALA A 56 3.25 -31.04 0.22
CA ALA A 56 1.97 -30.62 0.77
C ALA A 56 0.88 -31.71 0.68
N LYS A 57 0.16 -31.95 1.78
CA LYS A 57 -0.87 -32.99 1.92
C LYS A 57 -2.18 -32.61 1.19
N GLY A 58 -2.21 -32.63 -0.15
CA GLY A 58 -3.47 -32.43 -0.87
C GLY A 58 -3.42 -32.51 -2.39
N LEU A 59 -2.31 -32.05 -2.98
CA LEU A 59 -2.08 -32.00 -4.43
C LEU A 59 -0.74 -32.67 -4.71
N ILE A 60 -0.73 -34.00 -4.60
CA ILE A 60 0.46 -34.80 -4.87
C ILE A 60 0.25 -35.45 -6.23
N ASP A 61 0.93 -34.93 -7.24
CA ASP A 61 1.09 -35.58 -8.53
C ASP A 61 2.23 -36.58 -8.47
N TYR A 62 1.93 -37.80 -8.87
CA TYR A 62 2.88 -38.89 -8.94
C TYR A 62 3.29 -39.09 -10.39
N PHE A 63 4.55 -39.46 -10.61
CA PHE A 63 5.05 -39.90 -11.92
C PHE A 63 5.87 -41.18 -11.76
N LEU A 64 5.90 -41.96 -12.83
CA LEU A 64 6.65 -43.21 -12.90
C LEU A 64 8.15 -42.96 -12.89
N VAL A 65 8.85 -43.73 -12.06
CA VAL A 65 10.30 -43.89 -12.17
C VAL A 65 10.54 -45.27 -12.79
N GLU A 66 10.96 -45.30 -14.06
CA GLU A 66 11.49 -46.51 -14.66
C GLU A 66 12.88 -46.75 -14.07
N GLU A 67 13.01 -47.76 -13.20
CA GLU A 67 14.33 -48.25 -12.83
C GLU A 67 14.87 -49.05 -14.01
N ASP A 68 15.81 -48.46 -14.74
CA ASP A 68 16.50 -49.12 -15.83
C ASP A 68 17.22 -50.37 -15.27
N PRO A 69 16.83 -51.60 -15.65
CA PRO A 69 17.43 -52.83 -15.11
C PRO A 69 18.91 -53.01 -15.51
N SER A 70 19.40 -52.13 -16.38
CA SER A 70 20.80 -52.07 -16.82
C SER A 70 21.73 -51.38 -15.83
N LEU A 71 21.21 -50.76 -14.76
CA LEU A 71 22.02 -50.13 -13.72
C LEU A 71 22.05 -51.00 -12.45
N PRO A 72 23.21 -51.58 -12.08
CA PRO A 72 23.34 -52.40 -10.89
C PRO A 72 23.00 -51.59 -9.63
N LEU A 73 22.11 -52.14 -8.81
CA LEU A 73 21.93 -51.74 -7.42
C LEU A 73 23.13 -52.22 -6.60
N THR A 74 24.28 -51.55 -6.74
CA THR A 74 25.48 -51.87 -5.96
C THR A 74 25.93 -50.63 -5.23
N GLY A 75 25.68 -50.61 -3.92
CA GLY A 75 26.50 -49.83 -3.00
C GLY A 75 27.94 -50.27 -3.17
N GLY A 76 28.72 -49.48 -3.90
CA GLY A 76 30.08 -49.80 -4.27
C GLY A 76 30.67 -48.62 -5.02
N ALA A 77 31.42 -47.81 -4.30
CA ALA A 77 32.24 -46.75 -4.88
C ALA A 77 33.17 -47.35 -5.95
N LEU A 78 32.96 -46.98 -7.22
CA LEU A 78 33.98 -47.08 -8.24
C LEU A 78 33.95 -45.82 -9.10
N ALA A 79 35.02 -45.05 -8.93
CA ALA A 79 35.41 -43.91 -9.72
C ALA A 79 35.59 -44.28 -11.20
N GLY A 80 35.30 -43.32 -12.09
CA GLY A 80 35.91 -43.31 -13.42
C GLY A 80 35.02 -43.04 -14.62
N SER A 81 34.25 -41.96 -14.62
CA SER A 81 34.09 -41.10 -15.81
C SER A 81 33.46 -39.78 -15.37
N GLY A 82 34.33 -38.91 -14.85
CA GLY A 82 34.00 -37.52 -14.59
C GLY A 82 33.86 -36.77 -15.90
N LEU A 83 32.69 -36.88 -16.52
CA LEU A 83 32.17 -35.85 -17.41
C LEU A 83 31.05 -35.12 -16.65
N ALA A 84 31.46 -34.02 -16.02
CA ALA A 84 30.66 -32.84 -15.69
C ALA A 84 29.25 -33.06 -15.08
N MET A 85 29.17 -33.58 -13.85
CA MET A 85 27.98 -33.38 -12.99
C MET A 85 28.29 -32.62 -11.69
N ALA A 86 29.58 -32.33 -11.41
CA ALA A 86 29.98 -31.54 -10.25
C ALA A 86 30.01 -30.03 -10.55
N SER A 87 30.21 -29.62 -11.80
CA SER A 87 30.20 -28.20 -12.20
C SER A 87 28.79 -27.60 -12.21
N THR A 88 27.75 -28.40 -12.48
CA THR A 88 26.38 -27.90 -12.52
C THR A 88 25.85 -27.54 -11.13
N SER A 89 26.23 -28.25 -10.06
CA SER A 89 25.72 -27.96 -8.70
C SER A 89 26.14 -26.57 -8.18
N GLN A 90 27.36 -26.12 -8.50
CA GLN A 90 27.84 -24.81 -8.06
C GLN A 90 27.23 -23.69 -8.92
N GLU A 91 27.12 -23.92 -10.23
CA GLU A 91 26.47 -23.01 -11.17
C GLU A 91 24.95 -22.90 -10.89
N GLU A 92 24.27 -24.01 -10.58
CA GLU A 92 22.89 -24.07 -10.13
C GLU A 92 22.72 -23.36 -8.78
N GLY A 93 23.62 -23.58 -7.82
CA GLY A 93 23.59 -22.87 -6.53
C GLY A 93 23.69 -21.36 -6.72
N LYS A 94 24.54 -20.90 -7.65
CA LYS A 94 24.64 -19.49 -8.03
C LYS A 94 23.36 -18.99 -8.69
N LEU A 95 22.77 -19.75 -9.63
CA LEU A 95 21.49 -19.40 -10.26
C LEU A 95 20.35 -19.26 -9.24
N PHE A 96 20.29 -20.11 -8.21
CA PHE A 96 19.29 -19.98 -7.15
C PHE A 96 19.50 -18.76 -6.26
N GLU A 97 20.75 -18.39 -5.96
CA GLU A 97 21.05 -17.16 -5.22
C GLU A 97 20.75 -15.91 -6.06
N ASP A 98 21.11 -15.91 -7.35
CA ASP A 98 20.77 -14.84 -8.28
C ASP A 98 19.23 -14.71 -8.41
N LEU A 99 18.49 -15.82 -8.53
CA LEU A 99 17.02 -15.81 -8.57
C LEU A 99 16.39 -15.29 -7.27
N LYS A 100 16.96 -15.61 -6.10
CA LYS A 100 16.49 -15.04 -4.82
C LYS A 100 16.73 -13.54 -4.78
N ALA A 101 17.90 -13.09 -5.23
CA ALA A 101 18.21 -11.67 -5.31
C ALA A 101 17.23 -10.95 -6.25
N ASP A 102 16.92 -11.55 -7.41
CA ASP A 102 15.93 -11.03 -8.36
C ASP A 102 14.53 -10.95 -7.75
N ILE A 103 14.08 -11.98 -7.01
CA ILE A 103 12.78 -11.94 -6.32
C ILE A 103 12.72 -10.82 -5.29
N ILE A 104 13.80 -10.64 -4.50
CA ILE A 104 13.88 -9.56 -3.52
C ILE A 104 13.87 -8.20 -4.23
N GLN A 105 14.60 -8.08 -5.34
CA GLN A 105 14.65 -6.84 -6.12
C GLN A 105 13.29 -6.52 -6.74
N ALA A 106 12.64 -7.50 -7.37
CA ALA A 106 11.30 -7.35 -7.93
C ALA A 106 10.28 -6.96 -6.85
N SER A 107 10.37 -7.51 -5.64
CA SER A 107 9.53 -7.07 -4.52
C SER A 107 9.74 -5.60 -4.18
N ARG A 108 11.01 -5.15 -4.08
CA ARG A 108 11.31 -3.74 -3.80
C ARG A 108 10.86 -2.82 -4.93
N ASP A 109 10.96 -3.26 -6.17
CA ASP A 109 10.52 -2.49 -7.32
C ASP A 109 8.98 -2.38 -7.34
N LEU A 110 8.26 -3.44 -6.95
CA LEU A 110 6.81 -3.38 -6.75
C LEU A 110 6.43 -2.40 -5.63
N ASP A 111 7.15 -2.40 -4.51
CA ASP A 111 6.89 -1.46 -3.41
C ASP A 111 7.14 -0.01 -3.85
N LYS A 112 8.24 0.26 -4.56
CA LYS A 112 8.55 1.60 -5.11
C LYS A 112 7.51 2.08 -6.12
N GLU A 113 7.04 1.19 -6.99
CA GLU A 113 5.99 1.52 -7.96
C GLU A 113 4.64 1.75 -7.28
N ALA A 114 4.37 1.08 -6.16
CA ALA A 114 3.17 1.28 -5.35
C ALA A 114 3.18 2.61 -4.57
N GLU A 115 4.36 3.21 -4.31
CA GLU A 115 4.46 4.55 -3.72
C GLU A 115 4.08 5.68 -4.69
N ILE A 116 3.96 5.38 -5.99
CA ILE A 116 3.58 6.35 -7.01
C ILE A 116 2.09 6.20 -7.32
N VAL A 117 1.37 7.31 -7.32
CA VAL A 117 -0.06 7.31 -7.65
C VAL A 117 -0.25 6.97 -9.13
N GLN A 118 -0.84 5.80 -9.39
CA GLN A 118 -1.14 5.33 -10.75
C GLN A 118 -2.40 5.98 -11.35
N ASP A 119 -2.50 5.91 -12.68
CA ASP A 119 -3.67 6.38 -13.43
C ASP A 119 -4.94 5.57 -13.10
N VAL A 120 -6.05 6.27 -12.89
CA VAL A 120 -7.39 5.70 -12.67
C VAL A 120 -7.96 5.02 -13.92
N GLU A 121 -7.42 5.32 -15.12
CA GLU A 121 -7.82 4.59 -16.32
C GLU A 121 -7.35 3.14 -16.35
N ALA A 122 -6.23 2.82 -15.70
CA ALA A 122 -5.67 1.45 -15.66
C ALA A 122 -6.49 0.49 -14.76
N SER A 123 -7.13 1.00 -13.70
CA SER A 123 -7.92 0.19 -12.75
C SER A 123 -9.41 0.49 -12.85
N ARG A 124 -10.11 -0.15 -13.80
CA ARG A 124 -11.53 0.08 -14.08
C ARG A 124 -12.50 -0.50 -13.02
N ALA A 125 -12.02 -1.37 -12.12
CA ALA A 125 -12.90 -2.18 -11.26
C ALA A 125 -13.41 -1.43 -10.00
N ASP A 126 -12.66 -0.46 -9.47
CA ASP A 126 -12.96 0.17 -8.16
C ASP A 126 -13.30 1.68 -8.27
N ARG A 127 -13.85 2.13 -9.40
CA ARG A 127 -14.09 3.56 -9.63
C ARG A 127 -15.09 4.14 -8.63
N VAL A 128 -14.60 5.04 -7.77
CA VAL A 128 -15.42 5.87 -6.88
C VAL A 128 -15.98 7.06 -7.69
N PRO A 129 -17.31 7.17 -7.92
CA PRO A 129 -17.86 8.11 -8.89
C PRO A 129 -17.54 9.59 -8.64
N TRP A 130 -17.45 10.00 -7.37
CA TRP A 130 -17.17 11.42 -7.05
C TRP A 130 -15.71 11.81 -7.32
N LEU A 131 -14.76 10.86 -7.24
CA LEU A 131 -13.36 11.10 -7.60
C LEU A 131 -13.21 11.34 -9.11
N VAL A 132 -13.96 10.61 -9.93
CA VAL A 132 -13.99 10.82 -11.38
C VAL A 132 -14.57 12.19 -11.72
N HIS A 133 -15.63 12.61 -11.04
CA HIS A 133 -16.28 13.89 -11.32
C HIS A 133 -15.42 15.11 -10.95
N THR A 134 -14.59 14.98 -9.92
CA THR A 134 -13.75 16.06 -9.39
C THR A 134 -12.42 16.18 -10.10
N GLY A 135 -11.98 15.16 -10.85
CA GLY A 135 -10.66 15.15 -11.48
C GLY A 135 -9.51 15.06 -10.48
N PHE A 136 -9.77 14.80 -9.19
CA PHE A 136 -8.72 14.67 -8.19
C PHE A 136 -7.61 13.67 -8.59
N PRO A 137 -7.94 12.48 -9.13
CA PRO A 137 -6.90 11.50 -9.42
C PRO A 137 -5.92 11.94 -10.51
N THR A 138 -6.37 12.70 -11.52
CA THR A 138 -5.50 13.17 -12.60
C THR A 138 -4.48 14.19 -12.11
N HIS A 139 -4.75 14.89 -11.01
CA HIS A 139 -3.82 15.86 -10.40
C HIS A 139 -2.82 15.21 -9.43
N LEU A 140 -3.08 13.97 -9.02
CA LEU A 140 -2.20 13.22 -8.14
C LEU A 140 -1.36 12.20 -8.90
N GLN A 141 -1.76 11.84 -10.12
CA GLN A 141 -1.06 10.87 -10.96
C GLN A 141 0.44 11.21 -11.09
N GLY A 142 1.27 10.20 -10.85
CA GLY A 142 2.73 10.30 -10.90
C GLY A 142 3.39 10.95 -9.69
N LEU A 143 2.61 11.47 -8.73
CA LEU A 143 3.17 11.97 -7.47
C LEU A 143 3.46 10.81 -6.52
N ARG A 144 4.47 10.98 -5.66
CA ARG A 144 4.78 10.00 -4.61
C ARG A 144 3.92 10.24 -3.37
N ASP A 145 3.47 9.16 -2.75
CA ASP A 145 2.69 9.20 -1.52
C ASP A 145 3.43 9.96 -0.40
N THR A 146 4.74 9.78 -0.30
CA THR A 146 5.59 10.50 0.66
C THR A 146 5.61 12.01 0.43
N GLU A 147 5.61 12.46 -0.83
CA GLU A 147 5.54 13.88 -1.20
C GLU A 147 4.15 14.46 -0.92
N ILE A 148 3.10 13.70 -1.24
CA ILE A 148 1.71 14.09 -0.94
C ILE A 148 1.56 14.27 0.57
N MET A 149 1.98 13.30 1.37
CA MET A 149 1.88 13.36 2.83
C MET A 149 2.71 14.50 3.42
N SER A 150 3.95 14.69 2.95
CA SER A 150 4.83 15.76 3.43
C SER A 150 4.37 17.15 3.01
N SER A 151 3.64 17.30 1.90
CA SER A 151 3.18 18.60 1.40
C SER A 151 2.35 19.37 2.43
N TYR A 152 1.50 18.68 3.19
CA TYR A 152 0.64 19.27 4.23
C TYR A 152 1.04 18.87 5.66
N ALA A 153 2.11 18.09 5.84
CA ALA A 153 2.57 17.68 7.17
C ALA A 153 2.95 18.89 8.02
N LEU A 154 2.50 18.95 9.28
CA LEU A 154 2.88 20.04 10.17
C LEU A 154 4.31 19.81 10.68
N PRO A 155 5.13 20.87 10.82
CA PRO A 155 6.43 20.76 11.49
C PRO A 155 6.27 20.13 12.87
N ARG A 156 7.24 19.31 13.27
CA ARG A 156 7.26 18.74 14.63
C ARG A 156 7.47 19.91 15.59
N SER A 157 6.47 20.19 16.43
CA SER A 157 6.60 21.23 17.45
C SER A 157 7.78 20.86 18.37
N GLY A 158 8.79 21.72 18.45
CA GLY A 158 9.98 21.53 19.28
C GLY A 158 9.75 21.57 20.80
N ASP A 159 8.52 21.31 21.26
CA ASP A 159 8.12 21.33 22.67
C ASP A 159 7.76 19.91 23.17
N ASP A 160 8.60 18.91 22.85
CA ASP A 160 8.51 17.56 23.46
C ASP A 160 9.62 17.38 24.51
N ASP A 161 9.64 18.27 25.49
CA ASP A 161 10.30 18.01 26.78
C ASP A 161 9.36 17.15 27.64
N GLY A 162 9.43 15.83 27.48
CA GLY A 162 8.49 14.93 28.17
C GLY A 162 8.75 13.43 28.09
N ASP A 163 9.91 12.98 28.59
CA ASP A 163 10.15 11.64 29.18
C ASP A 163 9.65 10.41 28.41
N GLY A 164 10.51 9.90 27.52
CA GLY A 164 10.40 8.58 26.93
C GLY A 164 11.76 7.90 26.91
N GLY A 165 12.14 7.27 28.02
CA GLY A 165 13.29 6.38 28.07
C GLY A 165 13.17 5.27 27.02
N GLY A 166 13.95 5.40 25.94
CA GLY A 166 14.07 4.43 24.87
C GLY A 166 15.54 4.32 24.49
N ASP A 167 16.21 3.35 25.09
CA ASP A 167 17.47 2.80 24.62
C ASP A 167 17.32 2.31 23.18
N GLY A 168 18.23 2.73 22.31
CA GLY A 168 18.20 2.47 20.88
C GLY A 168 19.23 3.32 20.18
N GLY A 169 20.50 2.91 20.28
CA GLY A 169 21.56 3.46 19.45
C GLY A 169 21.28 3.16 17.98
N ASP A 170 21.58 4.14 17.14
CA ASP A 170 22.29 3.96 15.89
C ASP A 170 22.82 5.34 15.47
N ASP A 171 24.14 5.40 15.31
CA ASP A 171 24.86 6.52 14.73
C ASP A 171 24.45 6.63 13.25
N ASP A 172 23.76 7.69 12.86
CA ASP A 172 23.64 8.12 11.47
C ASP A 172 23.93 9.63 11.40
N ASP A 173 25.23 9.90 11.30
CA ASP A 173 25.87 11.16 10.98
C ASP A 173 25.61 11.54 9.51
N GLY A 174 24.35 11.87 9.24
CA GLY A 174 23.93 12.58 8.03
C GLY A 174 24.07 14.09 8.21
N GLU A 175 25.10 14.69 7.63
CA GLU A 175 25.24 16.14 7.52
C GLU A 175 24.05 16.72 6.71
N GLU A 176 23.05 17.30 7.38
CA GLU A 176 22.06 18.15 6.71
C GLU A 176 22.74 19.45 6.26
N GLU A 177 22.97 19.55 4.95
CA GLU A 177 23.37 20.81 4.31
C GLU A 177 22.40 21.95 4.68
N GLY A 178 22.98 23.07 5.12
CA GLY A 178 22.30 24.23 5.70
C GLY A 178 21.44 25.06 4.74
N GLY A 179 20.38 24.47 4.20
CA GLY A 179 19.30 25.16 3.46
C GLY A 179 17.89 24.88 3.98
N ALA A 180 17.66 23.75 4.67
CA ALA A 180 16.32 23.38 5.17
C ALA A 180 15.89 24.16 6.43
N VAL A 181 16.87 24.64 7.22
CA VAL A 181 16.65 25.28 8.53
C VAL A 181 15.81 26.56 8.42
N ASP A 182 15.99 27.38 7.37
CA ASP A 182 15.26 28.65 7.23
C ASP A 182 13.80 28.44 6.81
N THR A 183 13.55 27.42 5.98
CA THR A 183 12.21 27.18 5.41
C THR A 183 11.19 26.66 6.42
N ASP A 184 11.64 25.84 7.37
CA ASP A 184 10.78 25.33 8.45
C ASP A 184 10.55 26.42 9.52
N VAL A 185 11.48 27.36 9.66
CA VAL A 185 11.34 28.53 10.54
C VAL A 185 10.25 29.46 10.04
N ASP A 186 10.25 29.83 8.76
CA ASP A 186 9.21 30.71 8.19
C ASP A 186 7.83 30.05 8.21
N LEU A 187 7.75 28.76 7.86
CA LEU A 187 6.51 28.01 8.00
C LEU A 187 6.06 27.97 9.47
N GLY A 188 6.98 27.78 10.41
CA GLY A 188 6.73 27.86 11.84
C GLY A 188 6.13 29.20 12.26
N ARG A 189 6.68 30.33 11.78
CA ARG A 189 6.15 31.68 12.04
C ARG A 189 4.73 31.83 11.52
N ILE A 190 4.47 31.41 10.28
CA ILE A 190 3.14 31.47 9.65
C ILE A 190 2.12 30.67 10.46
N LEU A 191 2.46 29.44 10.83
CA LEU A 191 1.58 28.55 11.58
C LEU A 191 1.30 29.08 12.99
N ALA A 192 2.30 29.69 13.65
CA ALA A 192 2.16 30.32 14.96
C ALA A 192 1.27 31.57 14.90
N ALA A 193 1.47 32.44 13.90
CA ALA A 193 0.66 33.65 13.70
C ALA A 193 -0.82 33.31 13.45
N VAL A 194 -1.08 32.30 12.61
CA VAL A 194 -2.45 31.83 12.35
C VAL A 194 -3.05 31.16 13.58
N GLU A 195 -2.29 30.36 14.31
CA GLU A 195 -2.79 29.77 15.56
C GLU A 195 -3.20 30.85 16.56
N SER A 196 -2.36 31.88 16.76
CA SER A 196 -2.67 33.01 17.62
C SER A 196 -3.97 33.70 17.19
N THR A 197 -4.11 34.00 15.90
CA THR A 197 -5.30 34.64 15.32
C THR A 197 -6.56 33.79 15.53
N LEU A 198 -6.47 32.48 15.29
CA LEU A 198 -7.57 31.54 15.48
C LEU A 198 -7.97 31.41 16.96
N ARG A 199 -7.00 31.42 17.88
CA ARG A 199 -7.24 31.41 19.34
C ARG A 199 -7.88 32.71 19.81
N ASP A 200 -7.47 33.85 19.28
CA ASP A 200 -8.07 35.14 19.60
C ASP A 200 -9.51 35.25 19.09
N ALA A 201 -9.77 34.77 17.86
CA ALA A 201 -11.13 34.65 17.35
C ALA A 201 -11.98 33.71 18.21
N TYR A 202 -11.40 32.61 18.71
CA TYR A 202 -12.09 31.69 19.60
C TYR A 202 -12.47 32.34 20.94
N LYS A 203 -11.60 33.16 21.55
CA LYS A 203 -11.92 33.90 22.78
C LYS A 203 -13.20 34.73 22.66
N LEU A 204 -13.54 35.21 21.46
CA LEU A 204 -14.77 35.97 21.21
C LEU A 204 -16.05 35.10 21.22
N CYS A 205 -15.94 33.78 21.10
CA CYS A 205 -17.08 32.85 21.06
C CYS A 205 -17.00 31.69 22.05
N SER A 206 -15.98 31.67 22.91
CA SER A 206 -15.88 30.73 24.03
C SER A 206 -16.84 31.12 25.16
N ASP A 207 -17.44 30.13 25.81
CA ASP A 207 -18.29 30.33 26.98
C ASP A 207 -17.51 30.68 28.25
N LYS A 208 -16.23 30.28 28.32
CA LYS A 208 -15.29 30.54 29.43
C LYS A 208 -14.62 31.92 29.35
N SER A 209 -14.70 32.59 28.21
CA SER A 209 -14.02 33.87 27.99
C SER A 209 -14.82 35.03 28.58
N PRO A 210 -14.19 35.93 29.37
CA PRO A 210 -14.84 37.16 29.83
C PRO A 210 -15.16 38.11 28.67
N ASP A 211 -14.39 38.05 27.58
CA ASP A 211 -14.53 38.91 26.40
C ASP A 211 -15.45 38.32 25.32
N ARG A 212 -16.26 37.31 25.65
CA ARG A 212 -17.12 36.67 24.65
C ARG A 212 -18.10 37.69 24.06
N LYS A 213 -18.08 37.80 22.74
CA LYS A 213 -19.04 38.59 21.97
C LYS A 213 -20.27 37.78 21.60
N MET A 214 -20.16 36.46 21.43
CA MET A 214 -21.30 35.59 21.16
C MET A 214 -21.96 35.17 22.49
N THR A 215 -23.13 35.73 22.79
CA THR A 215 -23.94 35.36 23.96
C THR A 215 -25.21 34.63 23.51
N GLN A 216 -25.89 33.94 24.43
CA GLN A 216 -27.16 33.28 24.13
C GLN A 216 -28.22 34.24 23.57
N GLN A 217 -28.30 35.45 24.11
CA GLN A 217 -29.21 36.49 23.63
C GLN A 217 -28.86 36.95 22.20
N ARG A 218 -27.57 37.17 21.92
CA ARG A 218 -27.10 37.57 20.58
C ARG A 218 -27.31 36.46 19.55
N ALA A 219 -26.99 35.21 19.90
CA ALA A 219 -27.23 34.04 19.05
C ALA A 219 -28.73 33.86 18.73
N LYS A 220 -29.61 34.08 19.70
CA LYS A 220 -31.07 34.06 19.49
C LYS A 220 -31.52 35.20 18.55
N ARG A 221 -31.03 36.43 18.75
CA ARG A 221 -31.33 37.56 17.85
C ARG A 221 -30.86 37.29 16.42
N LEU A 222 -29.63 36.80 16.24
CA LEU A 222 -29.09 36.45 14.92
C LEU A 222 -29.87 35.31 14.24
N SER A 223 -30.29 34.30 15.02
CA SER A 223 -31.12 33.20 14.49
C SER A 223 -32.49 33.68 14.05
N ASN A 224 -33.11 34.58 14.83
CA ASN A 224 -34.40 35.18 14.49
C ASN A 224 -34.29 36.07 13.25
N PHE A 225 -33.23 36.88 13.13
CA PHE A 225 -32.97 37.70 11.94
C PHE A 225 -32.84 36.84 10.68
N ARG A 226 -32.14 35.70 10.79
CA ARG A 226 -32.02 34.71 9.70
C ARG A 226 -33.33 34.02 9.33
N SER A 227 -34.27 33.89 10.26
CA SER A 227 -35.56 33.20 10.04
C SER A 227 -36.64 34.09 9.44
N ASP A 228 -36.43 35.40 9.36
CA ASP A 228 -37.37 36.36 8.76
C ASP A 228 -37.29 36.37 7.22
N ASP A 229 -36.30 35.65 6.65
CA ASP A 229 -36.16 35.45 5.21
C ASP A 229 -37.13 34.34 4.76
N SER A 230 -38.35 34.77 4.42
CA SER A 230 -39.56 33.99 4.16
C SER A 230 -39.48 32.83 3.13
N HIS A 231 -38.33 32.59 2.52
CA HIS A 231 -38.13 31.55 1.51
C HIS A 231 -37.46 30.26 2.05
N MET A 232 -37.03 30.24 3.32
CA MET A 232 -36.44 29.05 3.95
C MET A 232 -37.29 28.62 5.14
N SER A 233 -37.83 27.41 5.09
CA SER A 233 -38.48 26.79 6.25
C SER A 233 -37.56 26.91 7.47
N SER A 234 -38.00 27.65 8.50
CA SER A 234 -37.28 27.93 9.74
C SER A 234 -36.72 26.66 10.42
N ALA A 235 -37.28 25.48 10.09
CA ALA A 235 -36.80 24.17 10.56
C ALA A 235 -35.47 23.71 9.93
N LYS A 236 -35.07 24.23 8.75
CA LYS A 236 -33.83 23.85 8.05
C LYS A 236 -32.69 24.85 8.23
N ALA A 237 -32.96 26.08 8.67
CA ALA A 237 -31.91 27.05 8.95
C ALA A 237 -31.19 26.67 10.26
N SER A 238 -29.93 26.24 10.14
CA SER A 238 -29.08 25.98 11.31
C SER A 238 -29.04 27.22 12.21
N LYS A 239 -29.53 27.07 13.46
CA LYS A 239 -29.54 28.14 14.46
C LYS A 239 -28.11 28.49 14.84
N PHE A 240 -27.84 29.78 15.05
CA PHE A 240 -26.56 30.20 15.59
C PHE A 240 -26.37 29.61 16.98
N ARG A 241 -25.19 29.02 17.21
CA ARG A 241 -24.79 28.53 18.52
C ARG A 241 -24.28 29.70 19.36
N SER A 242 -24.54 29.65 20.66
CA SER A 242 -24.10 30.68 21.60
C SER A 242 -22.62 30.57 21.96
N PHE A 243 -22.01 29.41 21.79
CA PHE A 243 -20.58 29.19 21.99
C PHE A 243 -20.08 28.01 21.14
N LYS A 244 -18.76 27.87 21.06
CA LYS A 244 -18.06 26.71 20.47
C LYS A 244 -17.25 26.01 21.55
N ASN A 245 -17.18 24.68 21.47
CA ASN A 245 -16.32 23.90 22.34
C ASN A 245 -14.89 23.91 21.81
N GLU A 246 -13.92 24.04 22.71
CA GLU A 246 -12.49 24.01 22.39
C GLU A 246 -12.09 22.72 21.68
N SER A 247 -12.58 21.56 22.15
CA SER A 247 -12.30 20.26 21.54
C SER A 247 -12.76 20.14 20.09
N SER A 248 -13.80 20.87 19.70
CA SER A 248 -14.26 20.90 18.31
C SER A 248 -13.32 21.70 17.41
N LEU A 249 -12.51 22.59 17.97
CA LEU A 249 -11.61 23.48 17.22
C LEU A 249 -10.26 22.84 16.90
N THR A 250 -9.82 21.85 17.69
CA THR A 250 -8.56 21.14 17.43
C THR A 250 -8.49 20.60 16.00
N SER A 251 -9.56 19.97 15.51
CA SER A 251 -9.63 19.47 14.15
C SER A 251 -9.63 20.58 13.10
N TYR A 252 -10.38 21.67 13.32
CA TYR A 252 -10.41 22.80 12.39
C TYR A 252 -9.05 23.50 12.31
N PHE A 253 -8.43 23.77 13.46
CA PHE A 253 -7.13 24.43 13.52
C PHE A 253 -6.08 23.56 12.84
N ARG A 254 -6.11 22.25 13.09
CA ARG A 254 -5.23 21.31 12.39
C ARG A 254 -5.43 21.37 10.88
N ILE A 255 -6.67 21.27 10.38
CA ILE A 255 -6.95 21.31 8.94
C ILE A 255 -6.52 22.65 8.32
N THR A 256 -6.81 23.78 8.97
CA THR A 256 -6.39 25.10 8.50
C THR A 256 -4.87 25.22 8.43
N LYS A 257 -4.16 24.73 9.44
CA LYS A 257 -2.69 24.70 9.45
C LYS A 257 -2.14 23.82 8.33
N GLN A 258 -2.71 22.64 8.12
CA GLN A 258 -2.30 21.72 7.05
C GLN A 258 -2.51 22.34 5.67
N LEU A 259 -3.62 23.06 5.48
CA LEU A 259 -3.89 23.80 4.25
C LEU A 259 -2.86 24.92 4.01
N LEU A 260 -2.45 25.61 5.07
CA LEU A 260 -1.41 26.65 4.98
C LEU A 260 -0.03 26.07 4.72
N ALA A 261 0.31 24.95 5.35
CA ALA A 261 1.55 24.23 5.08
C ALA A 261 1.60 23.79 3.61
N TYR A 262 0.50 23.23 3.10
CA TYR A 262 0.36 22.91 1.68
C TYR A 262 0.53 24.13 0.79
N TYR A 263 -0.20 25.22 1.07
CA TYR A 263 -0.09 26.45 0.29
C TYR A 263 1.34 27.00 0.28
N TYR A 264 1.99 27.07 1.45
CA TYR A 264 3.35 27.57 1.57
C TYR A 264 4.34 26.73 0.77
N ARG A 265 4.34 25.40 0.96
CA ARG A 265 5.31 24.50 0.32
C ARG A 265 5.08 24.32 -1.17
N VAL A 266 3.83 24.14 -1.58
CA VAL A 266 3.48 23.75 -2.96
C VAL A 266 3.27 24.96 -3.86
N VAL A 267 2.75 26.07 -3.33
CA VAL A 267 2.22 27.16 -4.16
C VAL A 267 3.02 28.45 -3.99
N TYR A 268 3.38 28.80 -2.76
CA TYR A 268 4.14 30.03 -2.49
C TYR A 268 5.61 29.90 -2.87
N ARG A 269 6.25 28.78 -2.53
CA ARG A 269 7.65 28.53 -2.87
C ARG A 269 7.85 28.38 -4.38
N GLU A 270 8.87 29.04 -4.90
CA GLU A 270 9.24 28.96 -6.32
C GLU A 270 9.84 27.59 -6.67
N ASP A 271 10.62 27.01 -5.75
CA ASP A 271 11.29 25.70 -5.93
C ASP A 271 10.30 24.52 -6.04
N GLY A 272 9.04 24.73 -5.66
CA GLY A 272 8.03 23.68 -5.58
C GLY A 272 8.27 22.68 -4.45
N HIS A 273 7.35 21.71 -4.33
CA HIS A 273 7.44 20.61 -3.35
C HIS A 273 7.47 19.23 -4.01
N PHE A 274 6.86 19.09 -5.18
CA PHE A 274 6.74 17.82 -5.88
C PHE A 274 7.86 17.65 -6.90
N THR A 275 8.50 16.49 -6.91
CA THR A 275 9.46 16.17 -7.96
C THR A 275 8.77 16.02 -9.31
N ARG A 276 9.37 16.63 -10.34
CA ARG A 276 8.89 16.53 -11.72
C ARG A 276 9.66 15.40 -12.42
N GLY A 277 8.95 14.39 -12.91
CA GLY A 277 9.55 13.30 -13.68
C GLY A 277 9.96 13.76 -15.09
N ASP A 278 8.98 14.18 -15.88
CA ASP A 278 9.16 14.70 -17.25
C ASP A 278 8.73 16.17 -17.33
N GLU A 279 9.26 16.96 -18.27
CA GLU A 279 8.86 18.38 -18.46
C GLU A 279 7.36 18.55 -18.76
N SER A 280 6.69 17.50 -19.27
CA SER A 280 5.25 17.47 -19.52
C SER A 280 4.39 17.09 -18.30
N HIS A 281 5.00 16.68 -17.18
CA HIS A 281 4.27 16.30 -15.99
C HIS A 281 3.78 17.55 -15.25
N VAL A 282 2.45 17.70 -15.22
CA VAL A 282 1.76 18.81 -14.56
C VAL A 282 1.67 18.52 -13.07
N VAL A 283 2.28 19.37 -12.25
CA VAL A 283 2.21 19.28 -10.79
C VAL A 283 1.22 20.30 -10.22
N PRO A 284 0.73 20.14 -8.98
CA PRO A 284 -0.25 21.07 -8.41
C PRO A 284 0.15 22.55 -8.44
N GLN A 285 1.45 22.86 -8.35
CA GLN A 285 1.99 24.22 -8.46
C GLN A 285 1.67 24.88 -9.82
N ASP A 286 1.59 24.11 -10.92
CA ASP A 286 1.33 24.63 -12.27
C ASP A 286 -0.15 25.04 -12.46
N ILE A 287 -1.04 24.50 -11.63
CA ILE A 287 -2.50 24.65 -11.77
C ILE A 287 -3.05 25.69 -10.79
N ILE A 288 -2.45 25.80 -9.60
CA ILE A 288 -2.97 26.65 -8.54
C ILE A 288 -2.55 28.10 -8.79
N GLU A 289 -3.50 28.92 -9.23
CA GLU A 289 -3.31 30.36 -9.36
C GLU A 289 -3.40 31.07 -8.00
N THR A 290 -2.38 31.85 -7.65
CA THR A 290 -2.40 32.68 -6.44
C THR A 290 -2.71 34.13 -6.75
N THR A 291 -3.43 34.75 -5.84
CA THR A 291 -3.72 36.18 -5.90
C THR A 291 -2.58 37.01 -5.32
N PRO A 292 -2.36 38.26 -5.77
CA PRO A 292 -1.36 39.15 -5.18
C PRO A 292 -1.56 39.36 -3.67
N LEU A 293 -2.82 39.41 -3.22
CA LEU A 293 -3.17 39.55 -1.80
C LEU A 293 -2.72 38.34 -0.97
N GLN A 294 -2.82 37.12 -1.50
CA GLN A 294 -2.37 35.92 -0.80
C GLN A 294 -0.84 35.87 -0.68
N ARG A 295 -0.10 36.34 -1.69
CA ARG A 295 1.36 36.44 -1.61
C ARG A 295 1.79 37.48 -0.57
N GLN A 296 1.22 38.68 -0.64
CA GLN A 296 1.49 39.76 0.32
C GLN A 296 1.20 39.32 1.76
N ALA A 297 0.11 38.59 2.00
CA ALA A 297 -0.25 38.12 3.34
C ALA A 297 0.75 37.13 3.94
N ILE A 298 1.50 36.39 3.12
CA ILE A 298 2.58 35.53 3.61
C ILE A 298 3.84 36.35 3.85
N GLU A 299 4.19 37.26 2.94
CA GLU A 299 5.33 38.19 3.08
C GLU A 299 5.22 39.06 4.33
N ASP A 300 4.02 39.50 4.70
CA ASP A 300 3.80 40.31 5.91
C ASP A 300 4.06 39.55 7.23
N VAL A 301 4.17 38.22 7.18
CA VAL A 301 4.36 37.36 8.36
C VAL A 301 5.80 36.85 8.50
N ILE A 302 6.51 36.72 7.39
CA ILE A 302 7.90 36.22 7.33
C ILE A 302 8.88 37.29 7.80
#